data_AF-B4CVW9-F1
#
_entry.id   AF-B4CVW9-F1
#
_cell.length_a   1.000
_cell.length_b   1.000
_cell.length_c   1.000
_cell.angle_alpha   90.00
_cell.angle_beta   90.00
_cell.angle_gamma   90.00
#
_symmetry.space_group_name_H-M   'P 1'
#
loop_
_entity.id
_entity.type
_entity.pdbx_description
1 polymer ?
#
loop_
_entity_poly.entity_id
_entity_poly.type
_entity_poly.pdbx_seq_one_letter_code
_entity_poly.pdbx_strand_id
1 'polypeptide(L)'
;MKRALPLTLSLIVLGFTLAGCEKPADSGAETPAGEMKNGHPVVHAPPVETHPFEDGYKAGYDYGREHARKHDPLPTDEQSADVARQQAAGQSDRWERGFAEGYADGVRNVVTGKK
;
A
#
# COMPACT_ATOMS: atom_id res chain seq x y z
N MET A 1 44.03 -24.44 10.26
CA MET A 1 43.62 -25.78 9.79
C MET A 1 42.09 -25.81 9.85
N LYS A 2 41.25 -26.11 8.86
CA LYS A 2 41.33 -26.55 7.45
C LYS A 2 40.17 -25.83 6.73
N ARG A 3 40.42 -25.26 5.55
CA ARG A 3 39.39 -24.81 4.62
C ARG A 3 38.87 -26.03 3.86
N ALA A 4 37.56 -26.11 3.62
CA ALA A 4 36.95 -27.07 2.70
C ALA A 4 35.94 -26.33 1.80
N LEU A 5 36.38 -26.09 0.56
CA LEU A 5 35.56 -26.13 -0.66
C LEU A 5 35.23 -27.62 -0.96
N PRO A 6 34.34 -28.02 -1.91
CA PRO A 6 33.88 -27.30 -3.11
C PRO A 6 32.42 -27.60 -3.59
N LEU A 7 32.06 -26.99 -4.72
CA LEU A 7 31.28 -27.52 -5.87
C LEU A 7 29.84 -28.05 -5.67
N THR A 8 28.89 -27.38 -6.36
CA THR A 8 27.84 -27.92 -7.26
C THR A 8 27.10 -26.69 -7.80
N LEU A 9 27.39 -26.12 -8.98
CA LEU A 9 27.10 -26.59 -10.34
C LEU A 9 25.72 -27.28 -10.48
N SER A 10 24.66 -26.49 -10.63
CA SER A 10 23.44 -26.91 -11.32
C SER A 10 22.92 -25.78 -12.20
N LEU A 11 23.44 -25.79 -13.42
CA LEU A 11 22.88 -25.15 -14.59
C LEU A 11 21.57 -25.90 -14.94
N ILE A 12 20.41 -25.28 -14.73
CA ILE A 12 19.15 -25.76 -15.31
C ILE A 12 18.61 -24.65 -16.21
N VAL A 13 19.03 -24.74 -17.47
CA VAL A 13 18.34 -24.14 -18.60
C VAL A 13 17.12 -25.01 -18.86
N LEU A 14 15.93 -24.56 -18.49
CA LEU A 14 14.69 -25.11 -19.03
C LEU A 14 14.04 -24.02 -19.89
N GLY A 15 14.31 -24.12 -21.19
CA GLY A 15 13.56 -23.42 -22.21
C GLY A 15 12.15 -23.99 -22.30
N PHE A 16 11.17 -23.16 -21.96
CA PHE A 16 9.78 -23.37 -22.38
C PHE A 16 9.52 -22.52 -23.62
N THR A 17 9.86 -23.06 -24.79
CA THR A 17 9.29 -22.60 -26.05
C THR A 17 8.02 -23.40 -26.32
N LEU A 18 6.89 -22.92 -25.81
CA LEU A 18 5.59 -23.39 -26.27
C LEU A 18 5.19 -22.58 -27.49
N ALA A 19 5.11 -23.31 -28.59
CA ALA A 19 4.43 -22.95 -29.82
C ALA A 19 2.97 -22.58 -29.57
N GLY A 20 2.42 -21.74 -30.46
CA GLY A 20 0.97 -21.57 -30.60
C GLY A 20 0.51 -20.12 -30.47
N CYS A 21 0.86 -19.25 -31.43
CA CYS A 21 0.00 -18.10 -31.74
C CYS A 21 -1.25 -18.62 -32.49
N GLU A 22 -2.12 -19.33 -31.76
CA GLU A 22 -3.49 -19.52 -32.20
C GLU A 22 -4.24 -18.22 -31.95
N LYS A 23 -4.53 -17.56 -33.08
CA LYS A 23 -5.60 -16.59 -33.32
C LYS A 23 -6.60 -16.53 -32.17
N PRO A 24 -6.72 -15.41 -31.42
CA PRO A 24 -7.82 -15.27 -30.48
C PRO A 24 -9.12 -15.32 -31.29
N ALA A 25 -9.87 -16.39 -31.06
CA ALA A 25 -11.25 -16.49 -31.46
C ALA A 25 -11.97 -15.29 -30.89
N ASP A 26 -12.68 -14.61 -31.80
CA ASP A 26 -13.73 -13.65 -31.55
C ASP A 26 -14.68 -14.23 -30.50
N SER A 27 -14.33 -14.00 -29.24
CA SER A 27 -15.12 -14.37 -28.07
C SER A 27 -15.68 -13.06 -27.62
N GLY A 28 -16.81 -12.69 -28.23
CA GLY A 28 -17.70 -11.68 -27.69
C GLY A 28 -18.09 -12.09 -26.27
N ALA A 29 -17.25 -11.76 -25.29
CA ALA A 29 -17.71 -11.46 -23.97
C ALA A 29 -18.57 -10.22 -24.17
N GLU A 30 -19.88 -10.41 -24.29
CA GLU A 30 -20.84 -9.33 -24.17
C GLU A 30 -20.48 -8.58 -22.89
N THR A 31 -19.86 -7.41 -23.04
CA THR A 31 -19.71 -6.46 -21.95
C THR A 31 -21.10 -6.31 -21.36
N PRO A 32 -21.34 -6.64 -20.08
CA PRO A 32 -22.68 -6.54 -19.51
C PRO A 32 -23.17 -5.13 -19.78
N ALA A 33 -24.31 -5.04 -20.48
CA ALA A 33 -24.91 -3.76 -20.82
C ALA A 33 -25.04 -2.97 -19.53
N GLY A 34 -24.25 -1.89 -19.40
CA GLY A 34 -24.18 -1.12 -18.17
C GLY A 34 -25.59 -0.75 -17.74
N GLU A 35 -25.96 -1.11 -16.51
CA GLU A 35 -27.31 -0.84 -16.02
C GLU A 35 -27.50 0.68 -16.04
N MET A 36 -28.46 1.17 -16.82
CA MET A 36 -28.74 2.60 -16.91
C MET A 36 -29.81 2.95 -15.88
N LYS A 37 -29.47 3.73 -14.87
CA LYS A 37 -30.43 4.28 -13.89
C LYS A 37 -30.53 5.78 -14.07
N ASN A 38 -31.72 6.27 -14.43
CA ASN A 38 -31.98 7.68 -14.73
C ASN A 38 -31.08 8.27 -15.83
N GLY A 39 -30.73 7.47 -16.85
CA GLY A 39 -29.85 7.92 -17.94
C GLY A 39 -28.35 7.92 -17.59
N HIS A 40 -27.97 7.43 -16.40
CA HIS A 40 -26.57 7.28 -15.99
C HIS A 40 -26.16 5.81 -15.90
N PRO A 41 -24.95 5.45 -16.37
CA PRO A 41 -24.42 4.11 -16.19
C PRO A 41 -24.15 3.84 -14.71
N VAL A 42 -24.72 2.75 -14.22
CA VAL A 42 -24.49 2.21 -12.88
C VAL A 42 -23.34 1.23 -12.97
N VAL A 43 -22.24 1.58 -12.31
CA VAL A 43 -21.10 0.69 -12.13
C VAL A 43 -21.24 0.03 -10.77
N HIS A 44 -21.53 -1.27 -10.75
CA HIS A 44 -21.53 -2.07 -9.53
C HIS A 44 -20.08 -2.43 -9.19
N ALA A 45 -19.40 -1.54 -8.47
CA ALA A 45 -18.09 -1.83 -7.90
C ALA A 45 -18.24 -2.44 -6.49
N PRO A 46 -17.42 -3.43 -6.12
CA PRO A 46 -17.41 -3.95 -4.75
C PRO A 46 -17.03 -2.82 -3.76
N PRO A 47 -17.57 -2.84 -2.52
CA PRO A 47 -17.17 -1.90 -1.49
C PRO A 47 -15.65 -1.92 -1.27
N VAL A 48 -15.06 -0.73 -1.19
CA VAL A 48 -13.62 -0.59 -0.89
C VAL A 48 -13.45 -0.58 0.63
N GLU A 49 -12.68 -1.52 1.18
CA GLU A 49 -12.41 -1.58 2.63
C GLU A 49 -11.54 -0.40 3.10
N THR A 50 -12.14 0.59 3.77
CA THR A 50 -11.41 1.78 4.29
C THR A 50 -10.83 1.59 5.67
N HIS A 51 -11.37 0.66 6.48
CA HIS A 51 -10.96 0.46 7.87
C HIS A 51 -9.45 0.38 8.10
N PRO A 52 -8.66 -0.38 7.31
CA PRO A 52 -7.22 -0.43 7.54
C PRO A 52 -6.56 0.96 7.48
N PHE A 53 -7.01 1.83 6.58
CA PHE A 53 -6.48 3.19 6.47
C PHE A 53 -6.87 4.04 7.67
N GLU A 54 -8.15 4.03 8.04
CA GLU A 54 -8.68 4.83 9.15
C GLU A 54 -8.04 4.44 10.48
N ASP A 55 -7.85 3.14 10.72
CA ASP A 55 -7.18 2.60 11.89
C ASP A 55 -5.71 3.03 11.95
N GLY A 56 -5.02 2.95 10.81
CA GLY A 56 -3.64 3.43 10.67
C GLY A 56 -3.55 4.92 10.96
N TYR A 57 -4.42 5.72 10.34
CA TYR A 57 -4.47 7.18 10.53
C TYR A 57 -4.66 7.56 11.98
N LYS A 58 -5.62 6.93 12.66
CA LYS A 58 -5.84 7.19 14.08
C LYS A 58 -4.59 6.86 14.91
N ALA A 59 -3.99 5.69 14.69
CA ALA A 59 -2.78 5.28 15.42
C ALA A 59 -1.61 6.23 15.18
N GLY A 60 -1.38 6.64 13.92
CA GLY A 60 -0.35 7.60 13.55
C GLY A 60 -0.59 8.97 14.19
N TYR A 61 -1.83 9.46 14.16
CA TYR A 61 -2.19 10.76 14.74
C TYR A 61 -1.93 10.82 16.25
N ASP A 62 -2.37 9.80 16.99
CA ASP A 62 -2.13 9.70 18.42
C ASP A 62 -0.61 9.63 18.71
N TYR A 63 0.12 8.79 17.96
CA TYR A 63 1.57 8.67 18.10
C TYR A 63 2.29 10.00 17.83
N GLY A 64 1.93 10.71 16.75
CA GLY A 64 2.52 12.00 16.38
C GLY A 64 2.28 13.07 17.44
N ARG A 65 1.09 13.10 18.05
CA ARG A 65 0.77 14.02 19.14
C ARG A 65 1.56 13.75 20.41
N GLU A 66 1.79 12.48 20.74
CA GLU A 66 2.53 12.08 21.93
C GLU A 66 4.04 12.40 21.82
N HIS A 67 4.59 12.35 20.60
CA HIS A 67 6.03 12.49 20.37
C HIS A 67 6.47 13.89 19.93
N ALA A 68 5.55 14.73 19.45
CA ALA A 68 5.86 16.10 19.05
C ALA A 68 5.95 17.06 20.23
N ARG A 69 6.76 18.12 20.07
CA ARG A 69 6.80 19.28 20.97
C ARG A 69 6.39 20.54 20.23
N LYS A 70 5.98 21.55 21.00
CA LYS A 70 5.72 22.88 20.44
C LYS A 70 6.99 23.40 19.78
N HIS A 71 6.82 23.94 18.57
CA HIS A 71 7.89 24.52 17.74
C HIS A 71 8.89 23.51 17.14
N ASP A 72 8.65 22.20 17.23
CA ASP A 72 9.41 21.22 16.44
C ASP A 72 9.22 21.48 14.94
N PRO A 73 10.20 21.13 14.08
CA PRO A 73 9.98 21.12 12.64
C PRO A 73 8.88 20.10 12.29
N LEU A 74 8.08 20.42 11.28
CA LEU A 74 7.14 19.45 10.73
C LEU A 74 7.91 18.32 10.02
N PRO A 75 7.48 17.05 10.16
CA PRO A 75 8.12 15.95 9.46
C PRO A 75 7.91 16.08 7.95
N THR A 76 8.88 15.62 7.17
CA THR A 76 8.68 15.40 5.74
C THR A 76 7.82 14.16 5.50
N ASP A 77 7.32 14.01 4.28
CA ASP A 77 6.57 12.82 3.87
C ASP A 77 7.42 11.55 4.02
N GLU A 78 8.71 11.63 3.66
CA GLU A 78 9.65 10.51 3.80
C GLU A 78 9.91 10.13 5.26
N GLN A 79 10.07 11.12 6.15
CA GLN A 79 10.20 10.87 7.59
C GLN A 79 8.94 10.23 8.17
N SER A 80 7.76 10.67 7.72
CA SER A 80 6.48 10.10 8.16
C SER A 80 6.31 8.66 7.68
N ALA A 81 6.70 8.38 6.43
CA ALA A 81 6.70 7.02 5.88
C ALA A 81 7.72 6.11 6.59
N ASP A 82 8.90 6.61 6.94
CA ASP A 82 9.91 5.85 7.69
C ASP A 82 9.40 5.42 9.07
N VAL A 83 8.74 6.31 9.80
CA VAL A 83 8.13 5.98 11.08
C VAL A 83 6.99 4.99 10.87
N ALA A 84 6.14 5.18 9.86
CA ALA A 84 5.06 4.27 9.55
C ALA A 84 5.55 2.84 9.28
N ARG A 85 6.58 2.66 8.43
CA ARG A 85 7.20 1.36 8.16
C ARG A 85 7.71 0.66 9.42
N GLN A 86 8.26 1.43 10.36
CA GLN A 86 8.75 0.88 11.63
C GLN A 86 7.60 0.41 12.53
N GLN A 87 6.43 1.05 12.46
CA GLN A 87 5.26 0.73 13.27
C GLN A 87 4.31 -0.30 12.62
N ALA A 88 4.39 -0.47 11.30
CA ALA A 88 3.48 -1.30 10.51
C ALA A 88 3.76 -2.82 10.60
N ALA A 89 4.54 -3.32 11.56
CA ALA A 89 4.90 -4.74 11.63
C ALA A 89 3.64 -5.65 11.61
N GLY A 90 3.44 -6.37 10.49
CA GLY A 90 2.27 -7.24 10.27
C GLY A 90 0.99 -6.54 9.81
N GLN A 91 1.06 -5.24 9.48
CA GLN A 91 -0.05 -4.44 8.99
C GLN A 91 -0.05 -4.36 7.45
N SER A 92 -1.16 -3.92 6.88
CA SER A 92 -1.30 -3.72 5.43
C SER A 92 -0.66 -2.40 4.97
N ASP A 93 -0.27 -2.30 3.70
CA ASP A 93 0.18 -1.05 3.07
C ASP A 93 -0.83 0.09 3.20
N ARG A 94 -2.13 -0.24 3.24
CA ARG A 94 -3.19 0.75 3.44
C ARG A 94 -3.17 1.30 4.86
N TRP A 95 -2.91 0.46 5.86
CA TRP A 95 -2.72 0.88 7.24
C TRP A 95 -1.45 1.70 7.42
N GLU A 96 -0.33 1.27 6.82
CA GLU A 96 0.93 2.03 6.87
C GLU A 96 0.78 3.44 6.30
N ARG A 97 0.12 3.58 5.14
CA ARG A 97 -0.16 4.91 4.56
C ARG A 97 -1.03 5.77 5.46
N GLY A 98 -2.09 5.18 6.02
CA GLY A 98 -2.93 5.85 7.02
C GLY A 98 -2.08 6.36 8.18
N PHE A 99 -1.23 5.51 8.74
CA PHE A 99 -0.33 5.87 9.84
C PHE A 99 0.60 7.03 9.47
N ALA A 100 1.23 7.02 8.30
CA ALA A 100 2.12 8.09 7.87
C ALA A 100 1.39 9.44 7.82
N GLU A 101 0.20 9.47 7.23
CA GLU A 101 -0.63 10.68 7.13
C GLU A 101 -1.09 11.17 8.51
N GLY A 102 -1.57 10.24 9.34
CA GLY A 102 -1.98 10.52 10.72
C GLY A 102 -0.84 11.11 11.53
N TYR A 103 0.36 10.51 11.45
CA TYR A 103 1.55 10.97 12.15
C TYR A 103 1.90 12.41 11.81
N ALA A 104 1.97 12.75 10.51
CA ALA A 104 2.26 14.11 10.07
C ALA A 104 1.24 15.13 10.59
N ASP A 105 -0.05 14.77 10.57
CA ASP A 105 -1.13 15.61 11.10
C ASP A 105 -1.10 15.74 12.63
N GLY A 106 -0.79 14.66 13.34
CA GLY A 106 -0.63 14.65 14.79
C GLY A 106 0.51 15.56 15.25
N VAL A 107 1.67 15.48 14.58
CA VAL A 107 2.79 16.40 14.84
C VAL A 107 2.39 17.84 14.51
N ARG A 108 1.77 18.07 13.35
CA ARG A 108 1.30 19.40 12.94
C ARG A 108 0.32 20.00 13.93
N ASN A 109 -0.57 19.21 14.50
CA ASN A 109 -1.52 19.63 15.53
C ASN A 109 -0.80 20.23 16.75
N VAL A 110 0.22 19.54 17.26
CA VAL A 110 1.01 19.99 18.41
C VAL A 110 1.87 21.21 18.08
N VAL A 111 2.56 21.17 16.93
CA VAL A 111 3.47 22.24 16.50
C VAL A 111 2.72 23.54 16.23
N THR A 112 1.59 23.48 15.52
CA THR A 112 0.81 24.66 15.12
C THR A 112 -0.24 25.08 16.14
N GLY A 113 -0.55 24.23 17.12
CA GLY A 113 -1.56 24.50 18.15
C GLY A 113 -2.99 24.53 17.63
N LYS A 114 -3.24 24.07 16.40
CA LYS A 114 -4.61 23.89 15.87
C LYS A 114 -5.26 22.77 16.67
N LYS A 115 -6.32 23.08 17.41
CA LYS A 115 -7.17 22.10 18.11
C LYS A 115 -8.39 21.79 17.26
#